data_AF-W0SGG9-F1
#
_entry.id   AF-W0SGG9-F1
#
_cell.length_a   1.000
_cell.length_b   1.000
_cell.length_c   1.000
_cell.angle_alpha   90.00
_cell.angle_beta   90.00
_cell.angle_gamma   90.00
#
_symmetry.space_group_name_H-M   'P 1'
#
loop_
_entity.id
_entity.type
_entity.pdbx_description
1 polymer ?
#
loop_
_entity_poly.entity_id
_entity_poly.type
_entity_poly.pdbx_seq_one_letter_code
_entity_poly.pdbx_strand_id
1 'polypeptide(L)'
;MKDDILTTRRAARAPARALMVQGCTSDAGKTTLVAALCRILKRRGINVAPFKPQNMALNSAVTADGGEIGRAQALQALAAGLAPRIDFNPVLLKPTTDQRAQVIIHGKALHTLNARDYHEYKRVAMQAVMESWRRLTAEFDCVLVEGAGSPAEINLRERDIANMGFAEAADVPVILVADIDRGGVFAHLTGTLDLLSESEQARVKGFVINRFRGDIGLLENGLEWLEQRTGKPVLGVLPYLHGLMLDAEDAVATEAIAKTATRLKVVAVVYPRCSNHNDLDPLRLHPEVDFDWVGPGQAIPPCDLIVLPGSKAVQADLHWLREQGYDVAIQRHLRYGGKLVGICGGFQMLGRQLHDPLGLEGAPGSQAGLGLLDCETSLEPEKQLRNVGGHLQLPGEPAFTGYEIHMGTTHGAALHKPAATFADGRSDGAQSADGQIIASYCHGLFDHPEALAALLAWAGMASPLAVDFAQRREADIERLADATEAALDWKVLGGLIGTAA
;
A
#
# COMPACT_ATOMS: atom_id res chain seq x y z
N MET A 1 -41.36 -7.68 -47.31
CA MET A 1 -40.72 -6.95 -46.19
C MET A 1 -39.93 -7.98 -45.41
N LYS A 2 -38.61 -7.97 -45.60
CA LYS A 2 -37.65 -8.75 -44.82
C LYS A 2 -37.07 -7.78 -43.79
N ASP A 3 -37.22 -8.09 -42.52
CA ASP A 3 -36.61 -7.32 -41.44
C ASP A 3 -35.18 -7.83 -41.20
N ASP A 4 -34.23 -6.91 -41.35
CA ASP A 4 -32.81 -7.10 -41.02
C ASP A 4 -32.61 -7.01 -39.51
N ILE A 5 -32.26 -8.14 -38.89
CA ILE A 5 -31.71 -8.18 -37.53
C ILE A 5 -30.21 -7.93 -37.65
N LEU A 6 -29.80 -6.68 -37.44
CA LEU A 6 -28.39 -6.30 -37.22
C LEU A 6 -27.91 -6.86 -35.88
N THR A 7 -27.39 -8.09 -35.91
CA THR A 7 -26.50 -8.59 -34.87
C THR A 7 -25.14 -7.92 -35.06
N THR A 8 -24.86 -6.88 -34.27
CA THR A 8 -23.52 -6.31 -34.13
C THR A 8 -22.60 -7.36 -33.52
N ARG A 9 -21.96 -8.16 -34.38
CA ARG A 9 -20.78 -8.94 -34.02
C ARG A 9 -19.71 -7.95 -33.53
N ARG A 10 -19.46 -7.88 -32.22
CA ARG A 10 -18.26 -7.24 -31.68
C ARG A 10 -17.07 -7.88 -32.39
N ALA A 11 -16.29 -7.10 -33.12
CA ALA A 11 -15.05 -7.57 -33.72
C ALA A 11 -14.18 -8.22 -32.63
N ALA A 12 -13.52 -9.34 -32.95
CA ALA A 12 -12.61 -9.99 -32.03
C ALA A 12 -11.51 -9.00 -31.64
N ARG A 13 -11.41 -8.67 -30.35
CA ARG A 13 -10.39 -7.76 -29.83
C ARG A 13 -9.02 -8.40 -30.00
N ALA A 14 -8.02 -7.62 -30.39
CA ALA A 14 -6.63 -8.09 -30.41
C ALA A 14 -6.23 -8.58 -29.00
N PRO A 15 -5.37 -9.60 -28.88
CA PRO A 15 -4.91 -10.08 -27.58
C PRO A 15 -4.22 -8.95 -26.81
N ALA A 16 -4.50 -8.86 -25.51
CA ALA A 16 -3.84 -7.88 -24.65
C ALA A 16 -2.31 -8.04 -24.70
N ARG A 17 -1.61 -6.92 -24.75
CA ARG A 17 -0.16 -6.88 -24.55
C ARG A 17 0.15 -6.97 -23.05
N ALA A 18 1.35 -7.44 -22.74
CA ALA A 18 1.79 -7.54 -21.36
C ALA A 18 3.29 -7.31 -21.23
N LEU A 19 3.69 -6.73 -20.11
CA LEU A 19 5.09 -6.58 -19.72
C LEU A 19 5.20 -6.76 -18.23
N MET A 20 6.13 -7.62 -17.80
CA MET A 20 6.40 -7.83 -16.38
C MET A 20 7.67 -7.11 -15.95
N VAL A 21 7.58 -6.37 -14.85
CA VAL A 21 8.68 -5.67 -14.19
C VAL A 21 9.09 -6.48 -12.97
N GLN A 22 10.26 -7.13 -13.05
CA GLN A 22 10.89 -7.82 -11.93
C GLN A 22 12.10 -7.01 -11.47
N GLY A 23 12.53 -7.18 -10.22
CA GLY A 23 13.59 -6.36 -9.63
C GLY A 23 14.67 -7.23 -9.02
N CYS A 24 15.93 -6.82 -9.07
CA CYS A 24 17.03 -7.61 -8.50
C CYS A 24 17.03 -7.62 -6.97
N THR A 25 16.33 -6.68 -6.34
CA THR A 25 16.17 -6.56 -4.89
C THR A 25 14.75 -6.15 -4.53
N SER A 26 14.38 -6.35 -3.26
CA SER A 26 13.27 -5.61 -2.65
C SER A 26 13.56 -4.11 -2.72
N ASP A 27 12.53 -3.31 -3.03
CA ASP A 27 12.62 -1.86 -3.25
C ASP A 27 13.49 -1.39 -4.42
N ALA A 28 13.77 -2.25 -5.42
CA ALA A 28 14.45 -1.84 -6.65
C ALA A 28 13.68 -0.76 -7.47
N GLY A 29 12.43 -0.47 -7.10
CA GLY A 29 11.55 0.48 -7.77
C GLY A 29 10.55 -0.14 -8.75
N LYS A 30 10.24 -1.43 -8.60
CA LYS A 30 9.20 -2.11 -9.42
C LYS A 30 7.86 -1.39 -9.34
N THR A 31 7.37 -1.16 -8.12
CA THR A 31 6.07 -0.54 -7.83
C THR A 31 5.94 0.82 -8.51
N THR A 32 6.96 1.68 -8.37
CA THR A 32 7.00 3.01 -8.97
C THR A 32 7.14 2.95 -10.49
N LEU A 33 7.97 2.05 -11.03
CA LEU A 33 8.11 1.90 -12.48
C LEU A 33 6.79 1.43 -13.12
N VAL A 34 6.10 0.46 -12.52
CA VAL A 34 4.78 0.02 -13.00
C VAL A 34 3.76 1.16 -12.93
N ALA A 35 3.72 1.93 -11.84
CA ALA A 35 2.84 3.09 -11.74
C ALA A 35 3.14 4.14 -12.82
N ALA A 36 4.42 4.45 -13.06
CA ALA A 36 4.85 5.37 -14.11
C ALA A 36 4.37 4.90 -15.50
N LEU A 37 4.64 3.63 -15.83
CA LEU A 37 4.24 3.03 -17.10
C LEU A 37 2.71 3.00 -17.25
N CYS A 38 1.95 2.69 -16.20
CA CYS A 38 0.49 2.79 -16.20
C CYS A 38 0.03 4.21 -16.57
N ARG A 39 0.63 5.23 -15.94
CA ARG A 39 0.26 6.63 -16.23
C ARG A 39 0.61 7.02 -17.67
N ILE A 40 1.79 6.64 -18.16
CA ILE A 40 2.22 6.95 -19.53
C ILE A 40 1.30 6.29 -20.56
N LEU A 41 0.98 5.01 -20.38
CA LEU A 41 0.07 4.30 -21.29
C LEU A 41 -1.34 4.89 -21.27
N LYS A 42 -1.87 5.27 -20.09
CA LYS A 42 -3.14 5.99 -19.96
C LYS A 42 -3.12 7.31 -20.75
N ARG A 43 -2.05 8.12 -20.62
CA ARG A 43 -1.89 9.39 -21.38
C ARG A 43 -1.86 9.16 -22.89
N ARG A 44 -1.31 8.02 -23.33
CA ARG A 44 -1.32 7.58 -24.74
C ARG A 44 -2.64 6.98 -25.20
N GLY A 45 -3.69 7.01 -24.36
CA GLY A 45 -5.02 6.51 -24.68
C GLY A 45 -5.13 4.98 -24.69
N ILE A 46 -4.14 4.27 -24.13
CA ILE A 46 -4.16 2.81 -24.01
C ILE A 46 -4.91 2.43 -22.75
N ASN A 47 -5.88 1.53 -22.90
CA ASN A 47 -6.59 0.97 -21.76
C ASN A 47 -5.66 -0.02 -21.03
N VAL A 48 -4.99 0.46 -19.98
CA VAL A 48 -3.97 -0.28 -19.22
C VAL A 48 -4.47 -0.69 -17.85
N ALA A 49 -4.17 -1.92 -17.42
CA ALA A 49 -4.38 -2.37 -16.04
C ALA A 49 -3.06 -2.76 -15.37
N PRO A 50 -2.88 -2.47 -14.07
CA PRO A 50 -1.82 -3.05 -13.28
C PRO A 50 -2.17 -4.47 -12.80
N PHE A 51 -1.16 -5.28 -12.52
CA PHE A 51 -1.33 -6.62 -11.99
C PHE A 51 -0.14 -7.05 -11.14
N LYS A 52 -0.35 -7.44 -9.88
CA LYS A 52 0.67 -8.11 -9.06
C LYS A 52 0.15 -9.48 -8.64
N PRO A 53 0.65 -10.58 -9.24
CA PRO A 53 0.12 -11.92 -9.03
C PRO A 53 0.02 -12.29 -7.54
N GLN A 54 1.09 -12.00 -6.78
CA GLN A 54 1.13 -12.16 -5.34
C GLN A 54 1.83 -10.96 -4.72
N ASN A 55 1.22 -10.39 -3.69
CA ASN A 55 1.86 -9.40 -2.83
C ASN A 55 1.95 -9.92 -1.39
N MET A 56 2.91 -9.43 -0.62
CA MET A 56 3.01 -9.62 0.82
C MET A 56 3.16 -8.25 1.45
N ALA A 57 2.09 -7.74 2.07
CA ALA A 57 2.05 -6.38 2.60
C ALA A 57 1.09 -6.25 3.79
N LEU A 58 1.42 -5.42 4.77
CA LEU A 58 0.51 -5.09 5.89
C LEU A 58 -0.48 -3.99 5.50
N ASN A 59 -0.04 -3.07 4.65
CA ASN A 59 -0.83 -1.94 4.17
C ASN A 59 -1.72 -2.34 3.00
N SER A 60 -3.02 -2.11 3.15
CA SER A 60 -4.02 -2.47 2.14
C SER A 60 -5.02 -1.36 1.87
N ALA A 61 -5.59 -1.38 0.68
CA ALA A 61 -6.76 -0.59 0.31
C ALA A 61 -8.00 -1.50 0.22
N VAL A 62 -9.16 -0.91 0.47
CA VAL A 62 -10.45 -1.52 0.14
C VAL A 62 -10.79 -1.21 -1.31
N THR A 63 -11.19 -2.24 -2.03
CA THR A 63 -11.54 -2.17 -3.44
C THR A 63 -13.01 -1.81 -3.64
N ALA A 64 -13.34 -1.28 -4.82
CA ALA A 64 -14.71 -0.89 -5.15
C ALA A 64 -15.69 -2.08 -5.16
N ASP A 65 -15.18 -3.29 -5.39
CA ASP A 65 -15.90 -4.57 -5.35
C ASP A 65 -15.89 -5.23 -3.96
N GLY A 66 -15.51 -4.49 -2.90
CA GLY A 66 -15.66 -4.92 -1.51
C GLY A 66 -14.61 -5.93 -1.02
N GLY A 67 -13.51 -6.08 -1.74
CA GLY A 67 -12.34 -6.86 -1.33
C GLY A 67 -11.16 -6.01 -0.88
N GLU A 68 -10.04 -6.67 -0.57
CA GLU A 68 -8.81 -6.05 -0.09
C GLU A 68 -7.63 -6.31 -1.04
N ILE A 69 -6.85 -5.27 -1.34
CA ILE A 69 -5.59 -5.38 -2.12
C ILE A 69 -4.45 -4.61 -1.44
N GLY A 70 -3.20 -4.90 -1.80
CA GLY A 70 -2.05 -4.11 -1.34
C GLY A 70 -2.13 -2.64 -1.77
N ARG A 71 -1.64 -1.71 -0.93
CA ARG A 71 -1.64 -0.27 -1.26
C ARG A 71 -0.83 0.06 -2.51
N ALA A 72 0.26 -0.66 -2.77
CA ALA A 72 1.02 -0.54 -4.00
C ALA A 72 0.15 -0.73 -5.26
N GLN A 73 -0.75 -1.70 -5.27
CA GLN A 73 -1.63 -1.95 -6.42
C GLN A 73 -2.77 -0.93 -6.50
N ALA A 74 -3.22 -0.39 -5.37
CA ALA A 74 -4.14 0.75 -5.38
C ALA A 74 -3.49 2.02 -5.96
N LEU A 75 -2.21 2.28 -5.66
CA LEU A 75 -1.44 3.37 -6.26
C LEU A 75 -1.27 3.17 -7.77
N GLN A 76 -0.96 1.95 -8.21
CA GLN A 76 -0.87 1.64 -9.64
C GLN A 76 -2.21 1.78 -10.35
N ALA A 77 -3.32 1.39 -9.71
CA ALA A 77 -4.67 1.58 -10.23
C ALA A 77 -4.97 3.08 -10.39
N LEU A 78 -4.63 3.90 -9.39
CA LEU A 78 -4.73 5.36 -9.47
C LEU A 78 -3.89 5.91 -10.63
N ALA A 79 -2.65 5.43 -10.81
CA ALA A 79 -1.80 5.82 -11.92
C ALA A 79 -2.40 5.43 -13.29
N ALA A 80 -3.09 4.29 -13.37
CA ALA A 80 -3.86 3.88 -14.55
C ALA A 80 -5.20 4.64 -14.72
N GLY A 81 -5.65 5.41 -13.72
CA GLY A 81 -6.95 6.07 -13.72
C GLY A 81 -8.12 5.13 -13.48
N LEU A 82 -7.90 4.04 -12.76
CA LEU A 82 -8.87 3.01 -12.46
C LEU A 82 -9.19 2.98 -10.95
N ALA A 83 -10.42 2.63 -10.62
CA ALA A 83 -10.78 2.29 -9.25
C ALA A 83 -10.07 0.97 -8.84
N PRO A 84 -9.55 0.85 -7.60
CA PRO A 84 -9.00 -0.40 -7.10
C PRO A 84 -10.02 -1.55 -7.19
N ARG A 85 -9.57 -2.71 -7.67
CA ARG A 85 -10.35 -3.95 -7.72
C ARG A 85 -9.49 -5.17 -7.38
N ILE A 86 -10.12 -6.25 -6.93
CA ILE A 86 -9.42 -7.45 -6.44
C ILE A 86 -8.51 -8.09 -7.49
N ASP A 87 -8.84 -7.94 -8.78
CA ASP A 87 -8.06 -8.55 -9.86
C ASP A 87 -6.66 -7.95 -10.02
N PHE A 88 -6.41 -6.73 -9.51
CA PHE A 88 -5.07 -6.13 -9.57
C PHE A 88 -4.08 -6.79 -8.60
N ASN A 89 -4.58 -7.44 -7.54
CA ASN A 89 -3.76 -8.20 -6.60
C ASN A 89 -4.58 -9.40 -6.08
N PRO A 90 -4.68 -10.49 -6.86
CA PRO A 90 -5.56 -11.60 -6.53
C PRO A 90 -5.12 -12.41 -5.31
N VAL A 91 -3.84 -12.33 -4.95
CA VAL A 91 -3.27 -13.01 -3.78
C VAL A 91 -2.49 -12.01 -2.93
N LEU A 92 -2.94 -11.80 -1.70
CA LEU A 92 -2.29 -10.93 -0.72
C LEU A 92 -1.96 -11.73 0.54
N LEU A 93 -0.69 -11.69 0.94
CA LEU A 93 -0.20 -12.29 2.17
C LEU A 93 -0.01 -11.20 3.23
N LYS A 94 -0.58 -11.40 4.42
CA LYS A 94 -0.40 -10.48 5.56
C LYS A 94 0.32 -11.17 6.71
N PRO A 95 1.57 -10.81 7.02
CA PRO A 95 2.28 -11.37 8.16
C PRO A 95 1.50 -11.14 9.47
N THR A 96 1.16 -12.21 10.19
CA THR A 96 0.52 -12.14 11.52
C THR A 96 1.55 -12.37 12.62
N THR A 97 2.54 -13.24 12.36
CA THR A 97 3.73 -13.46 13.19
C THR A 97 4.94 -13.67 12.29
N ASP A 98 6.16 -13.74 12.85
CA ASP A 98 7.39 -13.98 12.07
C ASP A 98 7.38 -15.31 11.28
N GLN A 99 6.44 -16.20 11.59
CA GLN A 99 6.32 -17.55 11.00
C GLN A 99 4.95 -17.81 10.37
N ARG A 100 4.02 -16.85 10.40
CA ARG A 100 2.65 -17.04 9.90
C ARG A 100 2.17 -15.82 9.14
N ALA A 101 1.42 -16.05 8.07
CA ALA A 101 0.73 -15.03 7.32
C ALA A 101 -0.74 -15.43 7.10
N GLN A 102 -1.64 -14.45 7.20
CA GLN A 102 -3.00 -14.57 6.70
C GLN A 102 -2.96 -14.53 5.17
N VAL A 103 -3.70 -15.45 4.55
CA VAL A 103 -3.81 -15.54 3.10
C VAL A 103 -5.13 -14.91 2.66
N ILE A 104 -5.07 -13.96 1.74
CA ILE A 104 -6.23 -13.31 1.13
C ILE A 104 -6.25 -13.69 -0.35
N ILE A 105 -7.36 -14.27 -0.81
CA ILE A 105 -7.60 -14.59 -2.22
C ILE A 105 -8.80 -13.80 -2.72
N HIS A 106 -8.63 -13.10 -3.84
CA HIS A 106 -9.65 -12.24 -4.45
C HIS A 106 -10.31 -11.31 -3.41
N GLY A 107 -9.47 -10.71 -2.59
CA GLY A 107 -9.87 -9.74 -1.58
C GLY A 107 -10.55 -10.31 -0.32
N LYS A 108 -10.62 -11.63 -0.15
CA LYS A 108 -11.21 -12.27 1.04
C LYS A 108 -10.20 -13.14 1.78
N ALA A 109 -10.15 -13.01 3.10
CA ALA A 109 -9.30 -13.82 3.94
C ALA A 109 -9.74 -15.30 3.91
N LEU A 110 -8.80 -16.22 3.74
CA LEU A 110 -9.01 -17.64 3.93
C LEU A 110 -8.85 -17.99 5.41
N HIS A 111 -9.84 -18.66 6.00
CA HIS A 111 -9.90 -18.85 7.44
C HIS A 111 -8.86 -19.84 8.00
N THR A 112 -8.24 -20.74 7.22
CA THR A 112 -7.19 -21.63 7.73
C THR A 112 -6.39 -22.29 6.62
N LEU A 113 -5.07 -22.14 6.63
CA LEU A 113 -4.14 -23.07 5.99
C LEU A 113 -3.11 -23.46 7.06
N ASN A 114 -3.07 -24.72 7.46
CA ASN A 114 -2.01 -25.25 8.30
C ASN A 114 -0.72 -25.32 7.48
N ALA A 115 0.45 -25.32 8.11
CA ALA A 115 1.75 -25.32 7.40
C ALA A 115 1.96 -26.51 6.45
N ARG A 116 1.20 -27.61 6.60
CA ARG A 116 1.17 -28.76 5.66
C ARG A 116 0.35 -28.48 4.38
N ASP A 117 -0.45 -27.43 4.37
CA ASP A 117 -1.32 -27.02 3.26
C ASP A 117 -0.62 -26.03 2.31
N TYR A 118 0.64 -25.65 2.56
CA TYR A 118 1.37 -24.66 1.75
C TYR A 118 1.52 -25.09 0.27
N HIS A 119 1.64 -26.40 0.02
CA HIS A 119 1.67 -26.92 -1.35
C HIS A 119 0.31 -26.86 -2.05
N GLU A 120 -0.77 -27.07 -1.32
CA GLU A 120 -2.14 -26.97 -1.85
C GLU A 120 -2.52 -25.49 -2.05
N TYR A 121 -2.12 -24.63 -1.12
CA TYR A 121 -2.25 -23.18 -1.20
C TYR A 121 -1.67 -22.63 -2.50
N LYS A 122 -0.42 -22.96 -2.84
CA LYS A 122 0.21 -22.45 -4.08
C LYS A 122 -0.58 -22.81 -5.34
N ARG A 123 -1.23 -23.98 -5.38
CA ARG A 123 -2.09 -24.39 -6.50
C ARG A 123 -3.36 -23.54 -6.57
N VAL A 124 -4.04 -23.35 -5.43
CA VAL A 124 -5.25 -22.51 -5.33
C VAL A 124 -4.91 -21.06 -5.67
N ALA A 125 -3.81 -20.54 -5.13
CA ALA A 125 -3.30 -19.20 -5.40
C ALA A 125 -2.98 -19.01 -6.89
N MET A 126 -2.28 -19.94 -7.53
CA MET A 126 -2.00 -19.87 -8.96
C MET A 126 -3.29 -19.93 -9.81
N GLN A 127 -4.28 -20.72 -9.41
CA GLN A 127 -5.59 -20.72 -10.08
C GLN A 127 -6.26 -19.34 -10.00
N ALA A 128 -6.29 -18.73 -8.81
CA ALA A 128 -6.84 -17.39 -8.61
C ALA A 128 -6.08 -16.32 -9.42
N VAL A 129 -4.74 -16.40 -9.45
CA VAL A 129 -3.87 -15.55 -10.27
C VAL A 129 -4.26 -15.65 -11.75
N MET A 130 -4.36 -16.86 -12.28
CA MET A 130 -4.66 -17.07 -13.70
C MET A 130 -6.11 -16.73 -14.06
N GLU A 131 -7.04 -16.81 -13.11
CA GLU A 131 -8.42 -16.33 -13.30
C GLU A 131 -8.48 -14.82 -13.44
N SER A 132 -7.83 -14.07 -12.53
CA SER A 132 -7.73 -12.62 -12.63
C SER A 132 -6.99 -12.22 -13.91
N TRP A 133 -5.88 -12.86 -14.23
CA TRP A 133 -5.14 -12.65 -15.47
C TRP A 133 -6.03 -12.77 -16.72
N ARG A 134 -6.84 -13.83 -16.80
CA ARG A 134 -7.78 -14.04 -17.91
C ARG A 134 -8.86 -12.94 -18.01
N ARG A 135 -9.38 -12.47 -16.87
CA ARG A 135 -10.34 -11.35 -16.85
C ARG A 135 -9.69 -10.04 -17.32
N LEU A 136 -8.51 -9.73 -16.78
CA LEU A 136 -7.75 -8.52 -17.13
C LEU A 136 -7.40 -8.47 -18.61
N THR A 137 -6.85 -9.56 -19.16
CA THR A 137 -6.43 -9.62 -20.57
C THR A 137 -7.59 -9.69 -21.57
N ALA A 138 -8.80 -10.00 -21.12
CA ALA A 138 -10.01 -9.85 -21.93
C ALA A 138 -10.52 -8.39 -21.98
N GLU A 139 -10.23 -7.60 -20.94
CA GLU A 139 -10.80 -6.26 -20.72
C GLU A 139 -9.83 -5.11 -21.04
N PHE A 140 -8.52 -5.33 -20.98
CA PHE A 140 -7.51 -4.28 -21.17
C PHE A 140 -6.66 -4.53 -22.42
N ASP A 141 -6.17 -3.46 -23.02
CA ASP A 141 -5.29 -3.55 -24.19
C ASP A 141 -3.85 -3.86 -23.77
N CYS A 142 -3.47 -3.42 -22.56
CA CYS A 142 -2.17 -3.71 -21.95
C CYS A 142 -2.33 -4.06 -20.46
N VAL A 143 -1.62 -5.08 -19.99
CA VAL A 143 -1.51 -5.40 -18.57
C VAL A 143 -0.05 -5.29 -18.13
N LEU A 144 0.24 -4.38 -17.21
CA LEU A 144 1.57 -4.20 -16.63
C LEU A 144 1.67 -5.03 -15.36
N VAL A 145 2.61 -5.96 -15.36
CA VAL A 145 2.76 -6.93 -14.27
C VAL A 145 3.91 -6.53 -13.36
N GLU A 146 3.68 -6.48 -12.05
CA GLU A 146 4.73 -6.31 -11.06
C GLU A 146 5.14 -7.67 -10.47
N GLY A 147 6.44 -7.97 -10.49
CA GLY A 147 7.00 -9.10 -9.75
C GLY A 147 7.15 -8.84 -8.25
N ALA A 148 7.48 -9.87 -7.47
CA ALA A 148 7.71 -9.76 -6.03
C ALA A 148 9.17 -10.07 -5.67
N GLY A 149 9.82 -9.25 -4.84
CA GLY A 149 11.22 -9.49 -4.46
C GLY A 149 12.15 -9.64 -5.68
N SER A 150 13.11 -10.57 -5.57
CA SER A 150 14.01 -10.99 -6.65
C SER A 150 13.50 -12.25 -7.36
N PRO A 151 13.60 -12.35 -8.70
CA PRO A 151 13.27 -13.58 -9.41
C PRO A 151 14.35 -14.67 -9.26
N ALA A 152 15.52 -14.33 -8.71
CA ALA A 152 16.65 -15.23 -8.55
C ALA A 152 16.73 -15.90 -7.16
N GLU A 153 15.62 -15.93 -6.42
CA GLU A 153 15.50 -16.71 -5.17
C GLU A 153 15.42 -18.21 -5.50
N ILE A 154 16.58 -18.82 -5.75
CA ILE A 154 16.71 -20.21 -6.24
C ILE A 154 15.95 -21.23 -5.37
N ASN A 155 15.83 -20.96 -4.07
CA ASN A 155 15.11 -21.79 -3.09
C ASN A 155 13.58 -21.64 -3.18
N LEU A 156 13.08 -20.58 -3.80
CA LEU A 156 11.64 -20.29 -3.95
C LEU A 156 11.14 -20.53 -5.39
N ARG A 157 12.03 -20.92 -6.29
CA ARG A 157 11.74 -21.09 -7.72
C ARG A 157 10.68 -22.16 -8.01
N GLU A 158 10.68 -23.26 -7.25
CA GLU A 158 9.68 -24.31 -7.42
C GLU A 158 8.29 -23.77 -7.05
N ARG A 159 7.37 -23.79 -8.02
CA ARG A 159 5.99 -23.26 -7.86
C ARG A 159 5.99 -21.78 -7.49
N ASP A 160 6.91 -21.01 -8.06
CA ASP A 160 6.82 -19.56 -8.03
C ASP A 160 5.53 -19.11 -8.74
N ILE A 161 4.76 -18.23 -8.09
CA ILE A 161 3.54 -17.64 -8.65
C ILE A 161 3.65 -16.12 -8.81
N ALA A 162 4.77 -15.54 -8.38
CA ALA A 162 4.95 -14.10 -8.26
C ALA A 162 5.94 -13.54 -9.29
N ASN A 163 6.91 -14.34 -9.76
CA ASN A 163 7.94 -13.93 -10.71
C ASN A 163 7.93 -14.77 -11.99
N MET A 164 9.01 -15.52 -12.25
CA MET A 164 9.19 -16.26 -13.49
C MET A 164 8.21 -17.42 -13.64
N GLY A 165 7.80 -18.05 -12.55
CA GLY A 165 6.78 -19.11 -12.64
C GLY A 165 5.44 -18.59 -13.16
N PHE A 166 5.08 -17.34 -12.83
CA PHE A 166 3.94 -16.66 -13.48
C PHE A 166 4.28 -16.25 -14.91
N ALA A 167 5.44 -15.63 -15.16
CA ALA A 167 5.83 -15.16 -16.49
C ALA A 167 5.85 -16.28 -17.54
N GLU A 168 6.27 -17.48 -17.15
CA GLU A 168 6.21 -18.68 -18.00
C GLU A 168 4.77 -19.15 -18.23
N ALA A 169 3.95 -19.23 -17.17
CA ALA A 169 2.57 -19.69 -17.27
C ALA A 169 1.67 -18.75 -18.10
N ALA A 170 1.93 -17.45 -18.03
CA ALA A 170 1.18 -16.42 -18.75
C ALA A 170 1.85 -15.96 -20.07
N ASP A 171 3.00 -16.52 -20.40
CA ASP A 171 3.85 -16.17 -21.55
C ASP A 171 4.15 -14.65 -21.67
N VAL A 172 4.58 -14.04 -20.57
CA VAL A 172 4.81 -12.59 -20.47
C VAL A 172 6.31 -12.25 -20.62
N PRO A 173 6.68 -11.26 -21.45
CA PRO A 173 8.05 -10.75 -21.50
C PRO A 173 8.40 -9.98 -20.22
N VAL A 174 9.67 -10.06 -19.80
CA VAL A 174 10.14 -9.50 -18.53
C VAL A 174 11.18 -8.40 -18.77
N ILE A 175 11.17 -7.36 -17.96
CA ILE A 175 12.30 -6.44 -17.78
C ILE A 175 12.78 -6.49 -16.33
N LEU A 176 14.09 -6.37 -16.13
CA LEU A 176 14.70 -6.37 -14.81
C LEU A 176 15.09 -4.95 -14.39
N VAL A 177 14.64 -4.52 -13.22
CA VAL A 177 15.01 -3.24 -12.61
C VAL A 177 16.01 -3.43 -11.47
N ALA A 178 17.03 -2.57 -11.39
CA ALA A 178 18.00 -2.58 -10.30
C ALA A 178 18.23 -1.16 -9.75
N ASP A 179 18.34 -1.06 -8.43
CA ASP A 179 18.64 0.20 -7.72
C ASP A 179 20.15 0.43 -7.68
N ILE A 180 20.63 1.52 -8.30
CA ILE A 180 22.06 1.88 -8.29
C ILE A 180 22.51 2.57 -7.01
N ASP A 181 21.59 3.17 -6.24
CA ASP A 181 21.89 3.90 -5.00
C ASP A 181 22.39 2.92 -3.91
N ARG A 182 22.02 1.64 -4.01
CA ARG A 182 22.53 0.55 -3.14
C ARG A 182 23.95 0.08 -3.51
N GLY A 183 24.52 0.55 -4.62
CA GLY A 183 25.78 0.06 -5.17
C GLY A 183 25.66 -1.31 -5.83
N GLY A 184 26.69 -1.70 -6.60
CA GLY A 184 26.78 -3.04 -7.21
C GLY A 184 25.76 -3.34 -8.31
N VAL A 185 25.16 -2.32 -8.95
CA VAL A 185 24.06 -2.49 -9.93
C VAL A 185 24.35 -3.51 -11.03
N PHE A 186 25.57 -3.51 -11.58
CA PHE A 186 25.97 -4.46 -12.62
C PHE A 186 26.01 -5.90 -12.09
N ALA A 187 26.53 -6.11 -10.89
CA ALA A 187 26.56 -7.42 -10.25
C ALA A 187 25.15 -7.92 -9.92
N HIS A 188 24.25 -7.03 -9.47
CA HIS A 188 22.84 -7.37 -9.25
C HIS A 188 22.18 -7.85 -10.55
N LEU A 189 22.35 -7.11 -11.65
CA LEU A 189 21.74 -7.45 -12.94
C LEU A 189 22.32 -8.73 -13.54
N THR A 190 23.65 -8.83 -13.63
CA THR A 190 24.30 -10.02 -14.22
C THR A 190 24.10 -11.25 -13.34
N GLY A 191 24.24 -11.10 -12.02
CA GLY A 191 24.04 -12.21 -11.08
C GLY A 191 22.60 -12.71 -11.07
N THR A 192 21.62 -11.80 -11.13
CA THR A 192 20.21 -12.20 -11.29
C THR A 192 20.01 -12.97 -12.58
N LEU A 193 20.51 -12.45 -13.72
CA LEU A 193 20.35 -13.10 -15.02
C LEU A 193 21.04 -14.48 -15.07
N ASP A 194 22.27 -14.58 -14.55
CA ASP A 194 23.05 -15.83 -14.55
C ASP A 194 22.40 -16.94 -13.70
N LEU A 195 21.59 -16.58 -12.69
CA LEU A 195 20.85 -17.54 -11.85
C LEU A 195 19.54 -18.03 -12.47
N LEU A 196 19.06 -17.39 -13.54
CA LEU A 196 17.86 -17.79 -14.26
C LEU A 196 18.18 -18.90 -15.26
N SER A 197 17.22 -19.79 -15.52
CA SER A 197 17.31 -20.78 -16.59
C SER A 197 17.29 -20.13 -17.98
N GLU A 198 17.74 -20.86 -19.01
CA GLU A 198 17.79 -20.33 -20.38
C GLU A 198 16.43 -19.84 -20.90
N SER A 199 15.33 -20.54 -20.55
CA SER A 199 13.98 -20.12 -20.92
C SER A 199 13.60 -18.77 -20.30
N GLU A 200 13.96 -18.56 -19.04
CA GLU A 200 13.71 -17.32 -18.31
C GLU A 200 14.60 -16.19 -18.80
N GLN A 201 15.88 -16.47 -19.04
CA GLN A 201 16.80 -15.50 -19.65
C GLN A 201 16.28 -15.05 -21.02
N ALA A 202 15.69 -15.95 -21.82
CA ALA A 202 15.08 -15.60 -23.11
C ALA A 202 13.85 -14.69 -22.97
N ARG A 203 13.11 -14.80 -21.84
CA ARG A 203 11.98 -13.92 -21.51
C ARG A 203 12.41 -12.52 -21.09
N VAL A 204 13.57 -12.38 -20.45
CA VAL A 204 14.13 -11.07 -20.13
C VAL A 204 14.48 -10.30 -21.42
N LYS A 205 13.88 -9.12 -21.60
CA LYS A 205 14.01 -8.29 -22.80
C LYS A 205 14.94 -7.09 -22.62
N GLY A 206 15.35 -6.79 -21.40
CA GLY A 206 16.29 -5.71 -21.11
C GLY A 206 16.30 -5.31 -19.64
N PHE A 207 17.08 -4.29 -19.35
CA PHE A 207 17.32 -3.78 -18.00
C PHE A 207 16.87 -2.34 -17.83
N VAL A 208 16.43 -2.00 -16.63
CA VAL A 208 16.22 -0.62 -16.19
C VAL A 208 17.09 -0.36 -14.97
N ILE A 209 17.92 0.67 -15.03
CA ILE A 209 18.67 1.12 -13.86
C ILE A 209 17.87 2.24 -13.22
N ASN A 210 17.62 2.14 -11.92
CA ASN A 210 16.80 3.10 -11.19
C ASN A 210 17.63 3.88 -10.17
N ARG A 211 17.13 5.05 -9.74
CA ARG A 211 17.71 5.91 -8.70
C ARG A 211 19.09 6.46 -9.02
N PHE A 212 19.35 6.73 -10.29
CA PHE A 212 20.63 7.30 -10.71
C PHE A 212 20.81 8.75 -10.24
N ARG A 213 22.01 9.08 -9.78
CA ARG A 213 22.43 10.43 -9.38
C ARG A 213 23.69 10.81 -10.15
N GLY A 214 23.72 12.05 -10.65
CA GLY A 214 24.89 12.60 -11.32
C GLY A 214 24.81 12.57 -12.84
N ASP A 215 25.97 12.61 -13.49
CA ASP A 215 26.11 12.67 -14.94
C ASP A 215 26.10 11.28 -15.56
N ILE A 216 25.15 11.02 -16.46
CA ILE A 216 24.98 9.73 -17.13
C ILE A 216 26.19 9.35 -18.00
N GLY A 217 26.95 10.34 -18.47
CA GLY A 217 28.18 10.11 -19.26
C GLY A 217 29.23 9.29 -18.50
N LEU A 218 29.20 9.32 -17.16
CA LEU A 218 30.07 8.49 -16.31
C LEU A 218 29.65 7.02 -16.27
N LEU A 219 28.41 6.70 -16.66
CA LEU A 219 27.85 5.36 -16.62
C LEU A 219 27.91 4.65 -17.98
N GLU A 220 28.02 5.38 -19.09
CA GLU A 220 27.94 4.88 -20.48
C GLU A 220 28.79 3.64 -20.73
N ASN A 221 30.09 3.68 -20.40
CA ASN A 221 31.00 2.53 -20.56
C ASN A 221 30.52 1.27 -19.80
N GLY A 222 29.89 1.46 -18.64
CA GLY A 222 29.33 0.37 -17.85
C GLY A 222 28.05 -0.20 -18.46
N LEU A 223 27.22 0.66 -19.08
CA LEU A 223 26.03 0.23 -19.81
C LEU A 223 26.41 -0.60 -21.03
N GLU A 224 27.36 -0.12 -21.84
CA GLU A 224 27.88 -0.86 -23.00
C GLU A 224 28.44 -2.23 -22.61
N TRP A 225 29.22 -2.27 -21.52
CA TRP A 225 29.73 -3.53 -20.98
C TRP A 225 28.61 -4.49 -20.59
N LEU A 226 27.57 -4.00 -19.92
CA LEU A 226 26.43 -4.82 -19.49
C LEU A 226 25.69 -5.41 -20.69
N GLU A 227 25.44 -4.61 -21.72
CA GLU A 227 24.80 -5.08 -22.95
C GLU A 227 25.65 -6.12 -23.68
N GLN A 228 26.96 -5.91 -23.79
CA GLN A 228 27.89 -6.87 -24.39
C GLN A 228 27.97 -8.19 -23.59
N ARG A 229 27.99 -8.11 -22.25
CA ARG A 229 28.10 -9.29 -21.37
C ARG A 229 26.83 -10.15 -21.36
N THR A 230 25.67 -9.54 -21.52
CA THR A 230 24.37 -10.20 -21.35
C THR A 230 23.60 -10.42 -22.65
N GLY A 231 23.95 -9.68 -23.71
CA GLY A 231 23.20 -9.64 -24.95
C GLY A 231 21.81 -9.00 -24.81
N LYS A 232 21.54 -8.28 -23.71
CA LYS A 232 20.26 -7.62 -23.43
C LYS A 232 20.47 -6.10 -23.37
N PRO A 233 19.57 -5.30 -23.97
CA PRO A 233 19.70 -3.85 -23.96
C PRO A 233 19.41 -3.25 -22.58
N VAL A 234 20.01 -2.10 -22.31
CA VAL A 234 19.60 -1.19 -21.24
C VAL A 234 18.49 -0.31 -21.78
N LEU A 235 17.27 -0.50 -21.26
CA LEU A 235 16.06 0.18 -21.70
C LEU A 235 15.92 1.59 -21.10
N GLY A 236 16.73 1.93 -20.09
CA GLY A 236 16.79 3.29 -19.56
C GLY A 236 17.47 3.36 -18.19
N VAL A 237 17.88 4.58 -17.86
CA VAL A 237 18.50 4.94 -16.57
C VAL A 237 17.63 6.02 -15.93
N LEU A 238 16.83 5.63 -14.95
CA LEU A 238 15.87 6.51 -14.29
C LEU A 238 16.57 7.38 -13.23
N PRO A 239 16.31 8.69 -13.22
CA PRO A 239 16.90 9.59 -12.25
C PRO A 239 16.33 9.34 -10.85
N TYR A 240 17.12 9.68 -9.82
CA TYR A 240 16.60 9.77 -8.47
C TYR A 240 15.70 11.01 -8.32
N LEU A 241 14.43 10.78 -8.01
CA LEU A 241 13.44 11.85 -7.84
C LEU A 241 13.25 12.20 -6.36
N HIS A 242 13.70 13.40 -5.98
CA HIS A 242 13.57 13.89 -4.60
C HIS A 242 12.14 14.31 -4.25
N GLY A 243 11.66 13.95 -3.06
CA GLY A 243 10.39 14.48 -2.51
C GLY A 243 9.14 14.02 -3.24
N LEU A 244 9.17 12.82 -3.85
CA LEU A 244 7.95 12.17 -4.31
C LEU A 244 7.14 11.65 -3.12
N MET A 245 5.86 12.00 -3.07
CA MET A 245 4.88 11.45 -2.15
C MET A 245 4.16 10.30 -2.84
N LEU A 246 4.77 9.12 -2.78
CA LEU A 246 4.14 7.88 -3.20
C LEU A 246 3.99 7.00 -1.97
N ASP A 247 2.80 6.41 -1.82
CA ASP A 247 2.49 5.53 -0.70
C ASP A 247 3.59 4.46 -0.57
N ALA A 248 4.30 4.47 0.56
CA ALA A 248 5.30 3.46 0.84
C ALA A 248 4.61 2.10 0.95
N GLU A 249 5.21 1.06 0.35
CA GLU A 249 4.57 -0.26 0.26
C GLU A 249 4.42 -0.90 1.65
N ASP A 250 5.52 -1.06 2.39
CA ASP A 250 5.50 -1.63 3.76
C ASP A 250 6.40 -0.91 4.77
N ALA A 251 7.43 -0.20 4.32
CA ALA A 251 8.35 0.50 5.21
C ALA A 251 7.79 1.85 5.66
N VAL A 252 7.83 2.10 6.97
CA VAL A 252 7.53 3.42 7.53
C VAL A 252 8.58 4.42 7.03
N ALA A 253 8.13 5.50 6.39
CA ALA A 253 9.02 6.56 5.93
C ALA A 253 9.59 7.34 7.13
N THR A 254 10.88 7.14 7.43
CA THR A 254 11.59 7.74 8.58
C THR A 254 12.38 9.00 8.24
N GLU A 255 12.46 9.38 6.97
CA GLU A 255 13.20 10.57 6.54
C GLU A 255 12.53 11.85 7.05
N ALA A 256 13.27 12.62 7.85
CA ALA A 256 12.83 13.92 8.35
C ALA A 256 12.77 14.93 7.21
N ILE A 257 11.61 15.60 7.07
CA ILE A 257 11.45 16.71 6.13
C ILE A 257 11.71 18.00 6.90
N ALA A 258 12.76 18.72 6.52
CA ALA A 258 13.06 20.02 7.11
C ALA A 258 11.89 20.99 6.82
N LYS A 259 11.26 21.47 7.89
CA LYS A 259 10.14 22.43 7.83
C LYS A 259 10.49 23.65 8.66
N THR A 260 10.12 24.83 8.16
CA THR A 260 10.44 26.12 8.80
C THR A 260 9.24 26.79 9.48
N ALA A 261 8.04 26.22 9.32
CA ALA A 261 6.78 26.82 9.76
C ALA A 261 5.94 25.86 10.63
N THR A 262 6.57 24.94 11.37
CA THR A 262 5.85 23.98 12.21
C THR A 262 5.19 24.68 13.41
N ARG A 263 3.94 24.32 13.70
CA ARG A 263 3.08 24.95 14.71
C ARG A 263 2.41 23.95 15.65
N LEU A 264 2.44 22.67 15.28
CA LEU A 264 1.89 21.56 16.05
C LEU A 264 2.87 20.39 15.99
N LYS A 265 3.20 19.81 17.15
CA LYS A 265 4.02 18.61 17.24
C LYS A 265 3.15 17.37 17.38
N VAL A 266 3.27 16.47 16.41
CA VAL A 266 2.52 15.23 16.30
C VAL A 266 3.47 14.05 16.42
N VAL A 267 3.12 13.09 17.26
CA VAL A 267 3.84 11.82 17.41
C VAL A 267 2.93 10.68 17.02
N ALA A 268 3.45 9.74 16.24
CA ALA A 268 2.77 8.49 15.94
C ALA A 268 3.55 7.30 16.49
N VAL A 269 2.88 6.41 17.21
CA VAL A 269 3.49 5.20 17.78
C VAL A 269 3.59 4.12 16.69
N VAL A 270 4.80 3.58 16.49
CA VAL A 270 5.06 2.48 15.55
C VAL A 270 5.28 1.19 16.33
N TYR A 271 4.21 0.46 16.57
CA TYR A 271 4.28 -0.89 17.14
C TYR A 271 4.59 -1.95 16.06
N PRO A 272 5.01 -3.17 16.44
CA PRO A 272 5.56 -4.16 15.52
C PRO A 272 4.65 -4.57 14.35
N ARG A 273 3.32 -4.66 14.55
CA ARG A 273 2.36 -4.92 13.45
C ARG A 273 1.52 -3.69 13.10
N CYS A 274 2.16 -2.52 13.11
CA CYS A 274 1.58 -1.30 12.55
C CYS A 274 1.14 -1.52 11.11
N SER A 275 -0.08 -1.09 10.82
CA SER A 275 -0.71 -1.24 9.51
C SER A 275 -1.38 0.06 9.10
N ASN A 276 -1.41 0.29 7.78
CA ASN A 276 -1.96 1.50 7.19
C ASN A 276 -1.32 2.76 7.77
N HIS A 277 0.01 2.72 8.02
CA HIS A 277 0.74 3.86 8.56
C HIS A 277 0.73 5.08 7.62
N ASN A 278 0.46 4.85 6.34
CA ASN A 278 0.28 5.89 5.32
C ASN A 278 -0.97 6.76 5.54
N ASP A 279 -1.91 6.35 6.39
CA ASP A 279 -2.98 7.23 6.88
C ASP A 279 -2.42 8.51 7.54
N LEU A 280 -1.16 8.47 7.99
CA LEU A 280 -0.49 9.57 8.66
C LEU A 280 0.41 10.37 7.72
N ASP A 281 0.52 10.01 6.44
CA ASP A 281 1.26 10.79 5.45
C ASP A 281 0.75 12.23 5.34
N PRO A 282 -0.57 12.52 5.37
CA PRO A 282 -1.06 13.89 5.42
C PRO A 282 -0.47 14.69 6.58
N LEU A 283 -0.35 14.11 7.78
CA LEU A 283 0.28 14.76 8.93
C LEU A 283 1.79 14.89 8.76
N ARG A 284 2.46 13.82 8.34
CA ARG A 284 3.92 13.75 8.14
C ARG A 284 4.40 14.77 7.11
N LEU A 285 3.59 15.03 6.09
CA LEU A 285 3.96 15.86 4.96
C LEU A 285 3.37 17.28 5.05
N HIS A 286 2.47 17.54 6.00
CA HIS A 286 1.90 18.87 6.21
C HIS A 286 2.98 19.89 6.58
N PRO A 287 3.06 21.07 5.93
CA PRO A 287 4.15 22.03 6.15
C PRO A 287 4.16 22.63 7.56
N GLU A 288 2.99 22.69 8.22
CA GLU A 288 2.85 23.25 9.57
C GLU A 288 2.89 22.21 10.70
N VAL A 289 3.13 20.93 10.39
CA VAL A 289 3.19 19.86 11.40
C VAL A 289 4.62 19.37 11.57
N ASP A 290 5.13 19.43 12.80
CA ASP A 290 6.35 18.71 13.21
C ASP A 290 5.94 17.27 13.54
N PHE A 291 6.37 16.30 12.75
CA PHE A 291 5.89 14.92 12.85
C PHE A 291 7.04 13.96 13.15
N ASP A 292 6.88 13.15 14.20
CA ASP A 292 7.84 12.15 14.63
C ASP A 292 7.20 10.76 14.72
N TRP A 293 7.89 9.75 14.18
CA TRP A 293 7.62 8.35 14.49
C TRP A 293 8.30 7.96 15.80
N VAL A 294 7.57 7.32 16.71
CA VAL A 294 8.12 6.75 17.94
C VAL A 294 8.13 5.23 17.82
N GLY A 295 9.33 4.71 17.56
CA GLY A 295 9.60 3.28 17.41
C GLY A 295 10.12 2.61 18.69
N PRO A 296 10.45 1.30 18.62
CA PRO A 296 10.91 0.53 19.76
C PRO A 296 12.08 1.17 20.52
N GLY A 297 11.99 1.20 21.85
CA GLY A 297 13.03 1.72 22.72
C GLY A 297 13.15 3.26 22.77
N GLN A 298 12.32 4.00 22.02
CA GLN A 298 12.29 5.46 22.07
C GLN A 298 11.26 5.93 23.09
N ALA A 299 11.56 6.98 23.86
CA ALA A 299 10.54 7.60 24.71
C ALA A 299 9.62 8.49 23.88
N ILE A 300 8.32 8.54 24.21
CA ILE A 300 7.40 9.52 23.62
C ILE A 300 7.88 10.93 24.02
N PRO A 301 8.32 11.78 23.06
CA PRO A 301 8.76 13.14 23.36
C PRO A 301 7.55 14.03 23.71
N PRO A 302 7.77 15.21 24.31
CA PRO A 302 6.73 16.22 24.42
C PRO A 302 6.12 16.50 23.04
N CYS A 303 4.80 16.48 22.96
CA CYS A 303 4.03 16.70 21.74
C CYS A 303 2.63 17.23 22.10
N ASP A 304 1.91 17.71 21.09
CA ASP A 304 0.53 18.20 21.23
C ASP A 304 -0.48 17.08 20.97
N LEU A 305 -0.16 16.22 19.98
CA LEU A 305 -1.01 15.12 19.53
C LEU A 305 -0.23 13.80 19.47
N ILE A 306 -0.78 12.76 20.10
CA ILE A 306 -0.36 11.37 19.92
C ILE A 306 -1.34 10.68 18.96
N VAL A 307 -0.84 9.92 18.00
CA VAL A 307 -1.63 9.08 17.11
C VAL A 307 -1.29 7.61 17.35
N LEU A 308 -2.32 6.80 17.63
CA LEU A 308 -2.26 5.35 17.63
C LEU A 308 -2.84 4.85 16.29
N PRO A 309 -2.01 4.40 15.34
CA PRO A 309 -2.46 3.96 14.01
C PRO A 309 -3.27 2.63 14.06
N GLY A 310 -3.49 2.00 12.91
CA GLY A 310 -4.13 0.67 12.82
C GLY A 310 -3.16 -0.48 13.12
N SER A 311 -3.64 -1.59 13.68
CA SER A 311 -2.84 -2.78 14.01
C SER A 311 -3.43 -4.03 13.36
N LYS A 312 -2.57 -5.01 13.02
CA LYS A 312 -2.98 -6.37 12.58
C LYS A 312 -2.85 -7.44 13.66
N ALA A 313 -2.33 -7.09 14.83
CA ALA A 313 -2.42 -7.93 16.01
C ALA A 313 -2.60 -7.05 17.24
N VAL A 314 -3.81 -6.52 17.40
CA VAL A 314 -4.15 -5.45 18.34
C VAL A 314 -3.81 -5.85 19.77
N GLN A 315 -4.08 -7.11 20.13
CA GLN A 315 -3.74 -7.64 21.44
C GLN A 315 -2.22 -7.70 21.68
N ALA A 316 -1.45 -8.18 20.70
CA ALA A 316 0.00 -8.30 20.83
C ALA A 316 0.70 -6.93 20.84
N ASP A 317 0.22 -5.99 20.01
CA ASP A 317 0.76 -4.64 19.94
C ASP A 317 0.38 -3.79 21.18
N LEU A 318 -0.80 -4.02 21.79
CA LEU A 318 -1.14 -3.40 23.07
C LEU A 318 -0.24 -3.91 24.21
N HIS A 319 0.04 -5.21 24.24
CA HIS A 319 0.97 -5.79 25.20
C HIS A 319 2.36 -5.15 25.05
N TRP A 320 2.86 -5.10 23.82
CA TRP A 320 4.13 -4.45 23.51
C TRP A 320 4.16 -2.97 23.92
N LEU A 321 3.08 -2.22 23.66
CA LEU A 321 2.94 -0.81 24.04
C LEU A 321 3.12 -0.62 25.56
N ARG A 322 2.58 -1.54 26.37
CA ARG A 322 2.78 -1.55 27.83
C ARG A 322 4.20 -1.92 28.23
N GLU A 323 4.83 -2.88 27.54
CA GLU A 323 6.24 -3.23 27.78
C GLU A 323 7.18 -2.04 27.53
N GLN A 324 6.84 -1.16 26.58
CA GLN A 324 7.56 0.10 26.35
C GLN A 324 7.24 1.20 27.38
N GLY A 325 6.27 1.00 28.27
CA GLY A 325 5.78 2.00 29.23
C GLY A 325 4.99 3.15 28.58
N TYR A 326 4.48 2.96 27.37
CA TYR A 326 3.78 4.00 26.63
C TYR A 326 2.36 4.23 27.15
N ASP A 327 1.75 3.26 27.81
CA ASP A 327 0.47 3.43 28.50
C ASP A 327 0.56 4.52 29.57
N VAL A 328 1.62 4.50 30.39
CA VAL A 328 1.91 5.52 31.40
C VAL A 328 2.20 6.88 30.74
N ALA A 329 2.95 6.89 29.64
CA ALA A 329 3.27 8.11 28.90
C ALA A 329 2.02 8.77 28.29
N ILE A 330 1.12 7.97 27.70
CA ILE A 330 -0.16 8.40 27.14
C ILE A 330 -1.06 8.98 28.24
N GLN A 331 -1.19 8.29 29.38
CA GLN A 331 -1.98 8.80 30.51
C GLN A 331 -1.42 10.14 31.02
N ARG A 332 -0.09 10.26 31.11
CA ARG A 332 0.56 11.52 31.49
C ARG A 332 0.30 12.63 30.48
N HIS A 333 0.37 12.34 29.18
CA HIS A 333 0.08 13.27 28.09
C HIS A 333 -1.33 13.82 28.19
N LEU A 334 -2.33 12.93 28.31
CA LEU A 334 -3.74 13.31 28.45
C LEU A 334 -3.97 14.11 29.74
N ARG A 335 -3.35 13.74 30.87
CA ARG A 335 -3.48 14.51 32.12
C ARG A 335 -3.06 15.98 31.99
N TYR A 336 -2.14 16.29 31.07
CA TYR A 336 -1.67 17.66 30.83
C TYR A 336 -2.39 18.37 29.67
N GLY A 337 -3.55 17.86 29.23
CA GLY A 337 -4.35 18.48 28.18
C GLY A 337 -3.98 18.07 26.75
N GLY A 338 -3.01 17.15 26.60
CA GLY A 338 -2.62 16.62 25.30
C GLY A 338 -3.76 15.91 24.58
N LYS A 339 -3.64 15.80 23.25
CA LYS A 339 -4.65 15.19 22.38
C LYS A 339 -4.23 13.81 21.92
N LEU A 340 -5.20 12.94 21.65
CA LEU A 340 -4.96 11.60 21.13
C LEU A 340 -5.95 11.22 20.02
N VAL A 341 -5.42 10.67 18.92
CA VAL A 341 -6.23 10.03 17.88
C VAL A 341 -5.96 8.52 17.85
N GLY A 342 -7.01 7.70 17.87
CA GLY A 342 -6.92 6.25 17.68
C GLY A 342 -7.60 5.81 16.38
N ILE A 343 -6.88 5.12 15.49
CA ILE A 343 -7.42 4.65 14.20
C ILE A 343 -7.49 3.12 14.21
N CYS A 344 -8.66 2.55 13.94
CA CYS A 344 -8.85 1.11 13.80
C CYS A 344 -8.27 0.35 15.01
N GLY A 345 -7.20 -0.44 14.86
CA GLY A 345 -6.53 -1.11 16.00
C GLY A 345 -6.17 -0.16 17.15
N GLY A 346 -5.73 1.06 16.85
CA GLY A 346 -5.48 2.10 17.85
C GLY A 346 -6.75 2.54 18.58
N PHE A 347 -7.91 2.61 17.90
CA PHE A 347 -9.20 2.83 18.56
C PHE A 347 -9.53 1.67 19.51
N GLN A 348 -9.39 0.43 19.05
CA GLN A 348 -9.69 -0.76 19.85
C GLN A 348 -8.86 -0.78 21.15
N MET A 349 -7.58 -0.39 21.09
CA MET A 349 -6.68 -0.28 22.26
C MET A 349 -7.19 0.69 23.33
N LEU A 350 -7.95 1.73 22.96
CA LEU A 350 -8.43 2.76 23.90
C LEU A 350 -9.56 2.29 24.80
N GLY A 351 -10.25 1.21 24.44
CA GLY A 351 -11.36 0.65 25.22
C GLY A 351 -10.92 0.06 26.57
N ARG A 352 -11.90 -0.46 27.31
CA ARG A 352 -11.71 -1.15 28.60
C ARG A 352 -11.20 -2.57 28.41
N GLN A 353 -11.71 -3.28 27.42
CA GLN A 353 -11.38 -4.68 27.15
C GLN A 353 -11.27 -4.94 25.64
N LEU A 354 -10.36 -5.86 25.31
CA LEU A 354 -10.17 -6.43 23.98
C LEU A 354 -10.35 -7.93 24.04
N HIS A 355 -11.27 -8.46 23.24
CA HIS A 355 -11.59 -9.88 23.17
C HIS A 355 -11.21 -10.45 21.79
N ASP A 356 -10.42 -11.52 21.77
CA ASP A 356 -10.19 -12.37 20.60
C ASP A 356 -10.50 -13.82 21.00
N PRO A 357 -11.78 -14.18 21.15
CA PRO A 357 -12.16 -15.51 21.63
C PRO A 357 -11.80 -16.63 20.64
N LEU A 358 -11.58 -16.29 19.37
CA LEU A 358 -11.30 -17.22 18.28
C LEU A 358 -9.81 -17.31 17.94
N GLY A 359 -8.96 -16.45 18.50
CA GLY A 359 -7.52 -16.42 18.20
C GLY A 359 -7.23 -15.99 16.76
N LEU A 360 -8.01 -15.04 16.24
CA LEU A 360 -7.93 -14.56 14.86
C LEU A 360 -6.61 -13.84 14.58
N GLU A 361 -6.05 -13.16 15.59
CA GLU A 361 -4.79 -12.43 15.49
C GLU A 361 -3.67 -13.07 16.32
N GLY A 362 -3.93 -14.18 17.03
CA GLY A 362 -2.96 -14.79 17.94
C GLY A 362 -3.53 -15.92 18.79
N ALA A 363 -3.11 -15.97 20.05
CA ALA A 363 -3.69 -16.91 21.01
C ALA A 363 -5.08 -16.40 21.43
N PRO A 364 -6.10 -17.27 21.50
CA PRO A 364 -7.42 -16.86 21.92
C PRO A 364 -7.39 -16.33 23.35
N GLY A 365 -8.10 -15.25 23.62
CA GLY A 365 -8.10 -14.65 24.95
C GLY A 365 -8.73 -13.27 25.02
N SER A 366 -8.64 -12.68 26.20
CA SER A 366 -9.07 -11.31 26.44
C SER A 366 -8.02 -10.58 27.27
N GLN A 367 -7.87 -9.29 27.04
CA GLN A 367 -7.00 -8.44 27.85
C GLN A 367 -7.64 -7.08 28.10
N ALA A 368 -7.22 -6.43 29.18
CA ALA A 368 -7.58 -5.04 29.43
C ALA A 368 -7.03 -4.14 28.32
N GLY A 369 -7.85 -3.23 27.82
CA GLY A 369 -7.42 -2.10 27.00
C GLY A 369 -6.78 -0.99 27.86
N LEU A 370 -6.54 0.17 27.28
CA LEU A 370 -6.00 1.33 27.99
C LEU A 370 -7.02 1.96 28.96
N GLY A 371 -8.31 1.64 28.81
CA GLY A 371 -9.39 2.11 29.68
C GLY A 371 -9.67 3.60 29.55
N LEU A 372 -9.34 4.19 28.39
CA LEU A 372 -9.50 5.62 28.11
C LEU A 372 -10.87 5.97 27.53
N LEU A 373 -11.56 4.98 26.95
CA LEU A 373 -12.94 5.08 26.47
C LEU A 373 -13.80 3.97 27.11
N ASP A 374 -15.03 4.31 27.51
CA ASP A 374 -15.99 3.36 28.09
C ASP A 374 -16.67 2.52 26.99
N CYS A 375 -15.85 1.68 26.36
CA CYS A 375 -16.25 0.72 25.35
C CYS A 375 -15.35 -0.52 25.38
N GLU A 376 -15.82 -1.60 24.81
CA GLU A 376 -15.10 -2.87 24.68
C GLU A 376 -15.16 -3.32 23.23
N THR A 377 -14.11 -4.01 22.78
CA THR A 377 -14.03 -4.52 21.40
C THR A 377 -13.88 -6.02 21.40
N SER A 378 -14.67 -6.69 20.55
CA SER A 378 -14.52 -8.11 20.24
C SER A 378 -14.09 -8.30 18.79
N LEU A 379 -13.08 -9.12 18.53
CA LEU A 379 -12.71 -9.54 17.18
C LEU A 379 -13.68 -10.61 16.68
N GLU A 380 -14.27 -10.35 15.52
CA GLU A 380 -15.23 -11.21 14.84
C GLU A 380 -14.62 -11.86 13.60
N PRO A 381 -15.11 -13.05 13.18
CA PRO A 381 -14.56 -13.75 12.04
C PRO A 381 -14.78 -13.01 10.71
N GLU A 382 -15.85 -12.23 10.59
CA GLU A 382 -16.17 -11.50 9.37
C GLU A 382 -15.43 -10.16 9.33
N LYS A 383 -14.61 -9.97 8.30
CA LYS A 383 -13.87 -8.73 8.08
C LYS A 383 -14.76 -7.70 7.39
N GLN A 384 -14.87 -6.53 7.99
CA GLN A 384 -15.50 -5.37 7.36
C GLN A 384 -14.54 -4.78 6.32
N LEU A 385 -15.02 -4.63 5.08
CA LEU A 385 -14.30 -4.07 3.94
C LEU A 385 -15.24 -3.12 3.19
N ARG A 386 -15.19 -1.82 3.51
CA ARG A 386 -16.11 -0.84 2.93
C ARG A 386 -15.41 0.48 2.65
N ASN A 387 -15.66 1.05 1.49
CA ASN A 387 -15.36 2.47 1.27
C ASN A 387 -16.48 3.29 1.92
N VAL A 388 -16.10 4.30 2.69
CA VAL A 388 -17.02 5.14 3.45
C VAL A 388 -16.74 6.61 3.22
N GLY A 389 -17.73 7.43 3.47
CA GLY A 389 -17.60 8.88 3.52
C GLY A 389 -18.71 9.45 4.39
N GLY A 390 -18.57 10.70 4.79
CA GLY A 390 -19.50 11.35 5.70
C GLY A 390 -18.92 12.62 6.28
N HIS A 391 -19.32 12.94 7.50
CA HIS A 391 -18.87 14.14 8.20
C HIS A 391 -18.31 13.80 9.58
N LEU A 392 -17.21 14.46 9.96
CA LEU A 392 -16.71 14.35 11.33
C LEU A 392 -17.64 15.11 12.28
N GLN A 393 -17.78 14.60 13.50
CA GLN A 393 -18.53 15.22 14.57
C GLN A 393 -17.68 16.31 15.26
N LEU A 394 -17.20 17.25 14.45
CA LEU A 394 -16.41 18.42 14.84
C LEU A 394 -17.10 19.72 14.38
N PRO A 395 -16.76 20.88 14.95
CA PRO A 395 -17.31 22.15 14.50
C PRO A 395 -17.18 22.34 12.99
N GLY A 396 -18.30 22.66 12.33
CA GLY A 396 -18.37 22.80 10.88
C GLY A 396 -18.67 21.50 10.11
N GLU A 397 -18.80 20.36 10.81
CA GLU A 397 -19.16 19.05 10.23
C GLU A 397 -18.34 18.75 8.97
N PRO A 398 -16.99 18.74 9.05
CA PRO A 398 -16.14 18.67 7.86
C PRO A 398 -16.32 17.33 7.14
N ALA A 399 -16.38 17.38 5.81
CA ALA A 399 -16.52 16.18 5.00
C ALA A 399 -15.23 15.33 5.05
N PHE A 400 -15.39 14.02 5.00
CA PHE A 400 -14.30 13.06 4.85
C PHE A 400 -14.69 11.90 3.95
N THR A 401 -13.67 11.23 3.43
CA THR A 401 -13.76 9.96 2.71
C THR A 401 -12.67 9.03 3.23
N GLY A 402 -12.94 7.73 3.28
CA GLY A 402 -12.01 6.75 3.80
C GLY A 402 -12.52 5.32 3.61
N TYR A 403 -12.05 4.40 4.45
CA TYR A 403 -12.48 3.01 4.38
C TYR A 403 -12.41 2.27 5.73
N GLU A 404 -13.31 1.30 5.90
CA GLU A 404 -13.35 0.35 7.00
C GLU A 404 -12.59 -0.92 6.59
N ILE A 405 -11.59 -1.35 7.37
CA ILE A 405 -10.80 -2.58 7.13
C ILE A 405 -10.41 -3.30 8.43
N HIS A 406 -11.42 -3.80 9.15
CA HIS A 406 -11.25 -4.33 10.49
C HIS A 406 -12.11 -5.56 10.76
N MET A 407 -11.71 -6.31 11.77
CA MET A 407 -12.45 -7.46 12.31
C MET A 407 -13.04 -7.14 13.69
N GLY A 408 -12.64 -6.03 14.32
CA GLY A 408 -13.16 -5.63 15.62
C GLY A 408 -14.55 -5.02 15.51
N THR A 409 -15.45 -5.41 16.42
CA THR A 409 -16.73 -4.75 16.68
C THR A 409 -16.67 -4.14 18.08
N THR A 410 -16.79 -2.82 18.17
CA THR A 410 -16.83 -2.09 19.44
C THR A 410 -18.27 -1.86 19.90
N HIS A 411 -18.50 -2.01 21.21
CA HIS A 411 -19.75 -1.64 21.88
C HIS A 411 -19.46 -0.88 23.19
N GLY A 412 -20.38 -0.01 23.61
CA GLY A 412 -20.29 0.67 24.92
C GLY A 412 -20.77 2.11 24.90
N ALA A 413 -20.80 2.74 26.08
CA ALA A 413 -21.35 4.08 26.26
C ALA A 413 -20.54 5.17 25.53
N ALA A 414 -19.24 4.96 25.29
CA ALA A 414 -18.42 5.90 24.53
C ALA A 414 -18.94 6.15 23.10
N LEU A 415 -19.62 5.16 22.49
CA LEU A 415 -20.16 5.26 21.13
C LEU A 415 -21.38 6.19 21.03
N HIS A 416 -21.97 6.62 22.15
CA HIS A 416 -23.05 7.62 22.14
C HIS A 416 -22.56 9.01 21.72
N LYS A 417 -21.24 9.25 21.75
CA LYS A 417 -20.59 10.45 21.20
C LYS A 417 -19.65 10.04 20.07
N PRO A 418 -20.17 9.78 18.86
CA PRO A 418 -19.33 9.27 17.77
C PRO A 418 -18.33 10.33 17.29
N ALA A 419 -17.24 9.86 16.67
CA ALA A 419 -16.24 10.71 16.02
C ALA A 419 -16.71 11.16 14.63
N ALA A 420 -17.53 10.35 13.97
CA ALA A 420 -18.02 10.59 12.62
C ALA A 420 -19.42 10.02 12.41
N THR A 421 -20.12 10.57 11.41
CA THR A 421 -21.35 9.99 10.87
C THR A 421 -21.17 9.75 9.39
N PHE A 422 -21.37 8.50 8.98
CA PHE A 422 -21.30 8.09 7.58
C PHE A 422 -22.53 8.57 6.81
N ALA A 423 -22.37 8.70 5.49
CA ALA A 423 -23.42 9.12 4.58
C ALA A 423 -24.65 8.18 4.60
N ASP A 424 -24.50 6.93 5.03
CA ASP A 424 -25.58 5.96 5.21
C ASP A 424 -26.27 6.05 6.59
N GLY A 425 -25.90 7.03 7.41
CA GLY A 425 -26.48 7.29 8.73
C GLY A 425 -25.86 6.48 9.87
N ARG A 426 -24.94 5.54 9.58
CA ARG A 426 -24.18 4.85 10.64
C ARG A 426 -23.26 5.84 11.36
N SER A 427 -23.07 5.60 12.65
CA SER A 427 -22.10 6.32 13.47
C SER A 427 -20.80 5.52 13.54
N ASP A 428 -19.67 6.22 13.60
CA ASP A 428 -18.35 5.61 13.72
C ASP A 428 -17.54 6.27 14.84
N GLY A 429 -16.81 5.42 15.55
CA GLY A 429 -15.84 5.85 16.54
C GLY A 429 -16.45 6.43 17.82
N ALA A 430 -15.61 7.18 18.54
CA ALA A 430 -15.97 7.82 19.79
C ALA A 430 -15.14 9.08 20.04
N GLN A 431 -15.71 9.99 20.82
CA GLN A 431 -15.04 11.16 21.39
C GLN A 431 -15.07 11.09 22.91
N SER A 432 -13.95 11.38 23.58
CA SER A 432 -13.95 11.45 25.04
C SER A 432 -14.76 12.64 25.56
N ALA A 433 -15.26 12.53 26.80
CA ALA A 433 -16.12 13.56 27.39
C ALA A 433 -15.42 14.92 27.58
N ASP A 434 -14.11 14.92 27.77
CA ASP A 434 -13.23 16.09 27.87
C ASP A 434 -12.73 16.61 26.51
N GLY A 435 -13.11 15.95 25.40
CA GLY A 435 -12.71 16.33 24.04
C GLY A 435 -11.22 16.15 23.75
N GLN A 436 -10.49 15.35 24.53
CA GLN A 436 -9.07 15.07 24.31
C GLN A 436 -8.79 13.90 23.37
N ILE A 437 -9.75 13.00 23.20
CA ILE A 437 -9.61 11.78 22.40
C ILE A 437 -10.64 11.79 21.28
N ILE A 438 -10.17 11.51 20.06
CA ILE A 438 -10.98 11.10 18.92
C ILE A 438 -10.54 9.70 18.53
N ALA A 439 -11.47 8.78 18.31
CA ALA A 439 -11.14 7.45 17.83
C ALA A 439 -12.16 7.00 16.79
N SER A 440 -11.73 6.24 15.77
CA SER A 440 -12.57 5.86 14.65
C SER A 440 -12.04 4.59 13.98
N TYR A 441 -12.92 3.78 13.38
CA TYR A 441 -12.51 2.64 12.55
C TYR A 441 -12.10 3.05 11.14
N CYS A 442 -12.48 4.25 10.71
CA CYS A 442 -12.20 4.76 9.38
C CYS A 442 -10.72 5.04 9.19
N HIS A 443 -10.10 4.34 8.25
CA HIS A 443 -8.80 4.72 7.69
C HIS A 443 -8.95 5.90 6.72
N GLY A 444 -7.90 6.71 6.57
CA GLY A 444 -7.91 7.90 5.71
C GLY A 444 -8.59 9.13 6.29
N LEU A 445 -8.83 9.19 7.62
CA LEU A 445 -9.41 10.35 8.32
C LEU A 445 -8.71 11.69 7.99
N PHE A 446 -7.41 11.65 7.73
CA PHE A 446 -6.59 12.82 7.42
C PHE A 446 -6.44 13.11 5.92
N ASP A 447 -7.01 12.27 5.04
CA ASP A 447 -6.79 12.38 3.59
C ASP A 447 -7.59 13.54 2.98
N HIS A 448 -8.76 13.87 3.55
CA HIS A 448 -9.61 14.95 3.05
C HIS A 448 -9.19 16.31 3.64
N PRO A 449 -8.99 17.37 2.83
CA PRO A 449 -8.44 18.64 3.30
C PRO A 449 -9.23 19.28 4.46
N GLU A 450 -10.56 19.25 4.39
CA GLU A 450 -11.43 19.80 5.44
C GLU A 450 -11.34 19.01 6.74
N ALA A 451 -11.30 17.67 6.64
CA ALA A 451 -11.17 16.79 7.78
C ALA A 451 -9.80 16.97 8.47
N LEU A 452 -8.71 17.02 7.68
CA LEU A 452 -7.38 17.30 8.20
C LEU A 452 -7.32 18.65 8.91
N ALA A 453 -7.81 19.71 8.27
CA ALA A 453 -7.85 21.04 8.86
C ALA A 453 -8.64 21.06 10.18
N ALA A 454 -9.80 20.43 10.22
CA ALA A 454 -10.60 20.36 11.44
C ALA A 454 -9.94 19.54 12.56
N LEU A 455 -9.28 18.42 12.22
CA LEU A 455 -8.54 17.60 13.18
C LEU A 455 -7.31 18.32 13.73
N LEU A 456 -6.57 19.06 12.89
CA LEU A 456 -5.46 19.91 13.33
C LEU A 456 -5.94 21.07 14.21
N ALA A 457 -7.09 21.68 13.87
CA ALA A 457 -7.70 22.73 14.69
C ALA A 457 -8.16 22.20 16.05
N TRP A 458 -8.81 21.03 16.07
CA TRP A 458 -9.15 20.32 17.30
C TRP A 458 -7.91 19.97 18.14
N ALA A 459 -6.80 19.65 17.47
CA ALA A 459 -5.52 19.37 18.11
C ALA A 459 -4.81 20.62 18.69
N GLY A 460 -5.32 21.83 18.42
CA GLY A 460 -4.79 23.09 18.95
C GLY A 460 -4.17 24.03 17.90
N MET A 461 -4.17 23.67 16.61
CA MET A 461 -3.62 24.51 15.55
C MET A 461 -4.64 25.58 15.08
N ALA A 462 -4.38 26.85 15.37
CA ALA A 462 -5.24 27.94 14.89
C ALA A 462 -5.09 28.17 13.38
N SER A 463 -6.20 28.09 12.63
CA SER A 463 -6.24 28.34 11.17
C SER A 463 -5.18 27.54 10.39
N PRO A 464 -5.29 26.20 10.34
CA PRO A 464 -4.36 25.35 9.60
C PRO A 464 -4.47 25.63 8.09
N LEU A 465 -3.34 25.54 7.40
CA LEU A 465 -3.30 25.56 5.94
C LEU A 465 -4.09 24.37 5.37
N ALA A 466 -4.97 24.64 4.42
CA ALA A 466 -5.61 23.56 3.66
C ALA A 466 -4.59 22.96 2.68
N VAL A 467 -4.30 21.67 2.82
CA VAL A 467 -3.42 20.92 1.92
C VAL A 467 -4.19 19.77 1.28
N ASP A 468 -4.18 19.72 -0.05
CA ASP A 468 -4.77 18.62 -0.82
C ASP A 468 -3.70 17.58 -1.18
N PHE A 469 -3.62 16.55 -0.34
CA PHE A 469 -2.69 15.43 -0.52
C PHE A 469 -3.07 14.52 -1.69
N ALA A 470 -4.35 14.43 -2.05
CA ALA A 470 -4.77 13.68 -3.22
C ALA A 470 -4.28 14.37 -4.51
N GLN A 471 -4.43 15.69 -4.59
CA GLN A 471 -3.90 16.49 -5.69
C GLN A 471 -2.37 16.40 -5.75
N ARG A 472 -1.68 16.47 -4.60
CA ARG A 472 -0.22 16.33 -4.55
C ARG A 472 0.24 14.94 -5.01
N ARG A 473 -0.43 13.86 -4.57
CA ARG A 473 -0.15 12.49 -5.02
C ARG A 473 -0.29 12.37 -6.54
N GLU A 474 -1.36 12.93 -7.10
CA GLU A 474 -1.57 12.93 -8.56
C GLU A 474 -0.44 13.68 -9.28
N ALA A 475 -0.03 14.86 -8.78
CA ALA A 475 1.08 15.61 -9.36
C ALA A 475 2.42 14.86 -9.29
N ASP A 476 2.68 14.12 -8.22
CA ASP A 476 3.88 13.30 -8.08
C ASP A 476 3.85 12.05 -8.99
N ILE A 477 2.68 11.47 -9.25
CA ILE A 477 2.50 10.43 -10.29
C ILE A 477 2.80 11.00 -11.68
N GLU A 478 2.32 12.20 -12.00
CA GLU A 478 2.61 12.86 -13.27
C GLU A 478 4.11 13.12 -13.43
N ARG A 479 4.76 13.64 -12.38
CA ARG A 479 6.20 13.89 -12.37
C ARG A 479 7.04 12.62 -12.52
N LEU A 480 6.63 11.54 -11.86
CA LEU A 480 7.25 10.22 -12.00
C LEU A 480 7.09 9.69 -13.45
N ALA A 481 5.90 9.84 -14.03
CA ALA A 481 5.63 9.47 -15.41
C ALA A 481 6.48 10.27 -16.40
N ASP A 482 6.60 11.59 -16.24
CA ASP A 482 7.40 12.46 -17.12
C ASP A 482 8.89 12.07 -17.10
N ALA A 483 9.45 11.89 -15.89
CA ALA A 483 10.85 11.51 -15.74
C ALA A 483 11.14 10.11 -16.30
N THR A 484 10.19 9.18 -16.13
CA THR A 484 10.30 7.83 -16.68
C THR A 484 10.16 7.85 -18.21
N GLU A 485 9.22 8.62 -18.74
CA GLU A 485 9.01 8.77 -20.18
C GLU A 485 10.22 9.37 -20.88
N ALA A 486 10.88 10.36 -20.27
CA ALA A 486 12.09 10.96 -20.81
C ALA A 486 13.32 10.03 -20.78
N ALA A 487 13.37 9.10 -19.82
CA ALA A 487 14.55 8.26 -19.58
C ALA A 487 14.50 6.88 -20.25
N LEU A 488 13.32 6.42 -20.70
CA LEU A 488 13.13 5.10 -21.29
C LEU A 488 13.25 5.11 -22.82
N ASP A 489 13.82 4.03 -23.38
CA ASP A 489 13.81 3.76 -24.82
C ASP A 489 12.46 3.17 -25.28
N TRP A 490 11.60 4.06 -25.77
CA TRP A 490 10.28 3.70 -26.29
C TRP A 490 10.30 2.97 -27.62
N LYS A 491 11.40 2.95 -28.38
CA LYS A 491 11.47 2.15 -29.61
C LYS A 491 11.43 0.67 -29.27
N VAL A 492 12.20 0.27 -28.25
CA VAL A 492 12.25 -1.12 -27.77
C VAL A 492 11.01 -1.44 -26.95
N LEU A 493 10.68 -0.59 -25.96
CA LEU A 493 9.53 -0.83 -25.09
C LEU A 493 8.20 -0.79 -25.83
N GLY A 494 8.03 0.13 -26.78
CA GLY A 494 6.81 0.26 -27.56
C GLY A 494 6.47 -0.98 -28.39
N GLY A 495 7.51 -1.68 -28.89
CA GLY A 495 7.34 -2.97 -29.56
C GLY A 495 6.84 -4.08 -28.61
N LEU A 496 7.16 -4.01 -27.32
CA LEU A 496 6.73 -4.98 -26.31
C LEU A 496 5.30 -4.73 -25.83
N ILE A 497 4.94 -3.47 -25.58
CA ILE A 497 3.64 -3.08 -24.99
C ILE A 497 2.63 -2.56 -26.01
N GLY A 498 2.99 -2.50 -27.30
CA GLY A 498 2.08 -2.14 -28.39
C GLY A 498 1.86 -0.64 -28.58
N THR A 499 2.76 0.21 -28.09
CA THR A 499 2.76 1.64 -28.43
C THR A 499 3.67 1.85 -29.65
N ALA A 500 3.12 1.94 -30.86
CA ALA A 500 3.92 2.46 -31.97
C ALA A 500 4.35 3.90 -31.62
N ALA A 501 5.65 4.19 -31.82
CA ALA A 501 6.28 5.47 -31.49
C ALA A 501 5.69 6.65 -32.27
#